data_AF-A0A327J6S5-F1
#
_entry.id   AF-A0A327J6S5-F1
#
_cell.length_a   1.000
_cell.length_b   1.000
_cell.length_c   1.000
_cell.angle_alpha   90.00
_cell.angle_beta   90.00
_cell.angle_gamma   90.00
#
_symmetry.space_group_name_H-M   'P 1'
#
loop_
_entity.id
_entity.type
_entity.pdbx_description
1 polymer ?
#
loop_
_entity_poly.entity_id
_entity_poly.type
_entity_poly.pdbx_seq_one_letter_code
_entity_poly.pdbx_strand_id
1 'polypeptide(L)'
;MSMENLSSHLADLHANYRKIFLEYSNSLLAQIVDIRPKSLDGEIFDKYPKNSDGNLWQLSVLKLIDSELSKIPNELQAVKDLRKNFHCACCGVCCKFAVSEFSPVELKQKANQGDNFAIQFIKTFVPYENLDEVKKVFPQYVEFLQNSETDGKYYFYHCLKVTRENKCPDYAKRPQICRDFPDNPIAFLPLLCGYMGWKQKSEIKMLELNAKSEILHFYKTKLLEIV
;
A
#
# COMPACT_ATOMS: atom_id res chain seq x y z
N MET A 1 -18.71 8.94 9.82
CA MET A 1 -17.67 9.74 9.15
C MET A 1 -18.37 10.47 8.02
N SER A 2 -18.34 11.79 7.93
CA SER A 2 -18.92 12.47 6.76
C SER A 2 -18.02 12.28 5.53
N MET A 3 -18.55 12.51 4.32
CA MET A 3 -17.73 12.55 3.10
C MET A 3 -16.58 13.57 3.22
N GLU A 4 -16.85 14.74 3.79
CA GLU A 4 -15.85 15.78 4.03
C GLU A 4 -14.68 15.28 4.88
N ASN A 5 -14.94 14.41 5.86
CA ASN A 5 -13.91 13.81 6.71
C ASN A 5 -13.04 12.79 5.93
N LEU A 6 -13.63 12.08 4.97
CA LEU A 6 -12.91 11.14 4.12
C LEU A 6 -11.99 11.83 3.11
N SER A 7 -12.52 12.83 2.41
CA SER A 7 -11.76 13.60 1.44
C SER A 7 -10.63 14.40 2.09
N SER A 8 -10.88 14.99 3.27
CA SER A 8 -9.82 15.69 4.03
C SER A 8 -8.71 14.73 4.48
N HIS A 9 -9.06 13.57 5.05
CA HIS A 9 -8.05 12.59 5.45
C HIS A 9 -7.19 12.10 4.27
N LEU A 10 -7.79 11.84 3.10
CA LEU A 10 -7.03 11.47 1.91
C LEU A 10 -6.10 12.62 1.46
N ALA A 11 -6.59 13.86 1.46
CA ALA A 11 -5.77 15.03 1.15
C ALA A 11 -4.59 15.18 2.11
N ASP A 12 -4.80 14.95 3.41
CA ASP A 12 -3.75 14.95 4.43
C ASP A 12 -2.72 13.85 4.18
N LEU A 13 -3.15 12.63 3.85
CA LEU A 13 -2.23 11.54 3.48
C LEU A 13 -1.40 11.89 2.24
N HIS A 14 -2.01 12.49 1.21
CA HIS A 14 -1.28 12.96 0.03
C HIS A 14 -0.27 14.06 0.36
N ALA A 15 -0.65 15.03 1.20
CA ALA A 15 0.24 16.11 1.62
C ALA A 15 1.43 15.55 2.43
N ASN A 16 1.16 14.66 3.39
CA ASN A 16 2.18 13.97 4.17
C ASN A 16 3.10 13.15 3.29
N TYR A 17 2.56 12.37 2.34
CA TYR A 17 3.37 11.59 1.41
C TYR A 17 4.33 12.46 0.60
N ARG A 18 3.84 13.56 0.01
CA ARG A 18 4.69 14.50 -0.75
C ARG A 18 5.81 15.07 0.10
N LYS A 19 5.49 15.48 1.34
CA LYS A 19 6.48 16.02 2.29
C LYS A 19 7.55 14.97 2.60
N ILE A 20 7.14 13.78 3.01
CA ILE A 20 8.01 12.65 3.35
C ILE A 20 8.91 12.28 2.16
N PHE A 21 8.33 12.22 0.95
CA PHE A 21 9.05 11.91 -0.27
C PHE A 21 10.16 12.94 -0.55
N LEU A 22 9.84 14.23 -0.48
CA LEU A 22 10.80 15.31 -0.71
C LEU A 22 11.91 15.32 0.36
N GLU A 23 11.54 15.16 1.64
CA GLU A 23 12.50 15.11 2.74
C GLU A 23 13.48 13.94 2.58
N TYR A 24 12.98 12.74 2.26
CA TYR A 24 13.83 11.59 2.04
C TYR A 24 14.69 11.72 0.79
N SER A 25 14.12 12.21 -0.32
CA SER A 25 14.86 12.45 -1.56
C SER A 25 16.04 13.40 -1.35
N ASN A 26 15.82 14.52 -0.66
CA ASN A 26 16.86 15.49 -0.34
C ASN A 26 17.93 14.89 0.59
N SER A 27 17.52 14.12 1.59
CA SER A 27 18.44 13.43 2.52
C SER A 27 19.31 12.40 1.80
N LEU A 28 18.73 11.61 0.89
CA LEU A 28 19.48 10.64 0.09
C LEU A 28 20.43 11.35 -0.88
N LEU A 29 20.00 12.42 -1.54
CA LEU A 29 20.86 13.20 -2.43
C LEU A 29 22.06 13.77 -1.68
N ALA A 30 21.86 14.30 -0.47
CA ALA A 30 22.95 14.79 0.36
C ALA A 30 23.97 13.69 0.68
N GLN A 31 23.52 12.47 1.00
CA GLN A 31 24.41 11.32 1.23
C GLN A 31 25.17 10.91 -0.04
N ILE A 32 24.50 10.91 -1.20
CA ILE A 32 25.12 10.61 -2.50
C ILE A 32 26.24 11.61 -2.81
N VAL A 33 25.98 12.90 -2.57
CA VAL A 33 26.95 13.98 -2.78
C VAL A 33 28.10 13.92 -1.79
N ASP A 34 27.85 13.56 -0.53
CA ASP A 34 28.88 13.44 0.51
C ASP A 34 29.94 12.40 0.17
N ILE A 35 29.53 11.27 -0.42
CA ILE A 35 30.46 10.21 -0.85
C ILE A 35 31.05 10.43 -2.26
N ARG A 36 30.74 11.56 -2.91
CA ARG A 36 31.32 11.90 -4.22
C ARG A 36 32.79 12.31 -4.07
N PRO A 37 33.72 11.79 -4.90
CA PRO A 37 35.09 12.27 -4.92
C PRO A 37 35.14 13.76 -5.26
N LYS A 38 35.86 14.56 -4.46
CA LYS A 38 35.89 16.04 -4.60
C LYS A 38 36.41 16.54 -5.95
N SER A 39 37.27 15.75 -6.59
CA SER A 39 37.87 16.05 -7.90
C SER A 39 37.05 15.55 -9.08
N LEU A 40 35.93 14.86 -8.84
CA LEU A 40 35.10 14.31 -9.89
C LEU A 40 34.11 15.37 -10.38
N ASP A 41 34.20 15.71 -11.66
CA ASP A 41 33.18 16.46 -12.37
C ASP A 41 32.06 15.52 -12.86
N GLY A 42 30.82 16.02 -12.84
CA GLY A 42 29.63 15.31 -13.33
C GLY A 42 28.65 14.86 -12.24
N GLU A 43 27.59 14.21 -12.71
CA GLU A 43 26.42 13.82 -11.95
C GLU A 43 26.31 12.29 -11.77
N ILE A 44 25.53 11.86 -10.77
CA ILE A 44 25.46 10.44 -10.38
C ILE A 44 24.98 9.51 -11.50
N PHE A 45 24.23 10.03 -12.47
CA PHE A 45 23.71 9.26 -13.60
C PHE A 45 24.52 9.42 -14.90
N ASP A 46 25.69 10.06 -14.86
CA ASP A 46 26.58 10.14 -16.02
C ASP A 46 27.26 8.78 -16.30
N LYS A 47 27.68 8.59 -17.56
CA LYS A 47 28.44 7.39 -17.95
C LYS A 47 29.92 7.58 -17.66
N TYR A 48 30.46 6.75 -16.78
CA TYR A 48 31.87 6.79 -16.42
C TYR A 48 32.62 5.55 -16.95
N PRO A 49 33.89 5.68 -17.36
CA PRO A 49 34.71 4.54 -17.71
C PRO A 49 34.83 3.56 -16.55
N LYS A 50 34.86 2.26 -16.85
CA LYS A 50 35.03 1.21 -15.84
C LYS A 50 36.27 1.47 -14.99
N ASN A 51 36.14 1.31 -13.67
CA ASN A 51 37.17 1.56 -12.66
C ASN A 51 37.64 3.02 -12.53
N SER A 52 36.99 3.99 -13.17
CA SER A 52 37.23 5.41 -12.88
C SER A 52 36.62 5.82 -11.53
N ASP A 53 37.03 6.97 -11.01
CA ASP A 53 36.48 7.54 -9.76
C ASP A 53 34.95 7.68 -9.80
N GLY A 54 34.38 8.07 -10.94
CA GLY A 54 32.93 8.16 -11.12
C GLY A 54 32.23 6.79 -11.10
N ASN A 55 32.81 5.77 -11.74
CA ASN A 55 32.29 4.41 -11.68
C ASN A 55 32.38 3.82 -10.26
N LEU A 56 33.48 4.08 -9.54
CA LEU A 56 33.65 3.65 -8.15
C LEU A 56 32.69 4.37 -7.20
N TRP A 57 32.40 5.65 -7.44
CA TRP A 57 31.38 6.41 -6.73
C TRP A 57 29.98 5.81 -6.95
N GLN A 58 29.61 5.52 -8.20
CA GLN A 58 28.34 4.86 -8.53
C GLN A 58 28.18 3.50 -7.86
N LEU A 59 29.23 2.67 -7.85
CA LEU A 59 29.25 1.39 -7.14
C LEU A 59 29.10 1.56 -5.62
N SER A 60 29.65 2.64 -5.05
CA SER A 60 29.51 2.97 -3.63
C SER A 60 28.09 3.42 -3.29
N VAL A 61 27.46 4.22 -4.16
CA VAL A 61 26.05 4.62 -4.05
C VAL A 61 25.13 3.39 -4.17
N LEU A 62 25.40 2.45 -5.07
CA LEU A 62 24.65 1.19 -5.14
C LEU A 62 24.71 0.41 -3.83
N LYS A 63 25.88 0.31 -3.20
CA LYS A 63 26.03 -0.34 -1.87
C LYS A 63 25.23 0.37 -0.78
N LEU A 64 25.26 1.71 -0.78
CA LEU A 64 24.44 2.52 0.14
C LEU A 64 22.95 2.21 -0.05
N ILE A 65 22.48 2.21 -1.30
CA ILE A 65 21.07 1.92 -1.65
C ILE A 65 20.68 0.50 -1.23
N ASP A 66 21.51 -0.50 -1.50
CA ASP A 66 21.26 -1.89 -1.10
C ASP A 66 21.17 -2.05 0.42
N SER A 67 22.04 -1.35 1.16
CA SER A 67 21.97 -1.28 2.62
C SER A 67 20.64 -0.70 3.10
N GLU A 68 20.18 0.42 2.54
CA GLU A 68 18.90 1.03 2.93
C GLU A 68 17.70 0.14 2.55
N LEU A 69 17.70 -0.44 1.34
CA LEU A 69 16.65 -1.37 0.90
C LEU A 69 16.56 -2.59 1.81
N SER A 70 17.68 -3.09 2.32
CA SER A 70 17.70 -4.26 3.22
C SER A 70 16.97 -4.05 4.55
N LYS A 71 16.77 -2.78 4.96
CA LYS A 71 16.09 -2.43 6.22
C LYS A 71 14.56 -2.44 6.08
N ILE A 72 14.05 -2.15 4.88
CA ILE A 72 12.60 -2.01 4.60
C ILE A 72 11.79 -3.24 5.02
N PRO A 73 12.21 -4.50 4.72
CA PRO A 73 11.45 -5.68 5.12
C PRO A 73 11.21 -5.79 6.63
N ASN A 74 12.21 -5.46 7.45
CA ASN A 74 12.09 -5.52 8.90
C ASN A 74 11.17 -4.42 9.43
N GLU A 75 11.23 -3.21 8.85
CA GLU A 75 10.31 -2.13 9.21
C GLU A 75 8.87 -2.42 8.80
N LEU A 76 8.65 -3.01 7.62
CA LEU A 76 7.34 -3.53 7.20
C LEU A 76 6.84 -4.63 8.13
N GLN A 77 7.72 -5.51 8.59
CA GLN A 77 7.37 -6.57 9.54
C GLN A 77 6.95 -5.98 10.89
N ALA A 78 7.60 -4.92 11.38
CA ALA A 78 7.20 -4.23 12.60
C ALA A 78 5.78 -3.63 12.48
N VAL A 79 5.43 -3.04 11.32
CA VAL A 79 4.06 -2.57 11.04
C VAL A 79 3.05 -3.73 11.08
N LYS A 80 3.40 -4.87 10.48
CA LYS A 80 2.56 -6.09 10.51
C LYS A 80 2.43 -6.69 11.90
N ASP A 81 3.48 -6.65 12.72
CA ASP A 81 3.47 -7.17 14.08
C ASP A 81 2.61 -6.30 15.00
N LEU A 82 2.68 -4.98 14.85
CA LEU A 82 1.81 -4.07 15.60
C LEU A 82 0.32 -4.36 15.35
N ARG A 83 -0.03 -4.77 14.13
CA ARG A 83 -1.41 -5.18 13.76
C ARG A 83 -1.96 -6.26 14.67
N LYS A 84 -1.12 -7.18 15.18
CA LYS A 84 -1.53 -8.32 16.03
C LYS A 84 -2.16 -7.88 17.35
N ASN A 85 -1.92 -6.64 17.78
CA ASN A 85 -2.53 -6.07 18.99
C ASN A 85 -3.98 -5.60 18.77
N PHE A 86 -4.48 -5.70 17.53
CA PHE A 86 -5.80 -5.23 17.13
C PHE A 86 -6.60 -6.38 16.54
N HIS A 87 -7.92 -6.31 16.68
CA HIS A 87 -8.80 -7.41 16.36
C HIS A 87 -10.05 -6.88 15.66
N CYS A 88 -10.71 -7.74 14.88
CA CYS A 88 -11.97 -7.38 14.24
C CYS A 88 -13.03 -7.04 15.30
N ALA A 89 -13.60 -5.85 15.22
CA ALA A 89 -14.72 -5.41 16.07
C ALA A 89 -16.09 -5.89 15.54
N CYS A 90 -16.12 -6.80 14.56
CA CYS A 90 -17.35 -7.29 13.92
C CYS A 90 -18.24 -6.15 13.36
N CYS A 91 -17.63 -5.09 12.82
CA CYS A 91 -18.39 -3.98 12.22
C CYS A 91 -19.11 -4.36 10.90
N GLY A 92 -18.75 -5.51 10.30
CA GLY A 92 -19.37 -6.06 9.10
C GLY A 92 -18.97 -5.42 7.77
N VAL A 93 -18.30 -4.26 7.80
CA VAL A 93 -17.98 -3.49 6.59
C VAL A 93 -17.13 -4.26 5.60
N CYS A 94 -15.97 -4.80 6.00
CA CYS A 94 -15.13 -5.58 5.08
C CYS A 94 -15.79 -6.88 4.60
N CYS A 95 -16.78 -7.40 5.32
CA CYS A 95 -17.53 -8.58 4.91
C CYS A 95 -18.68 -8.25 3.96
N LYS A 96 -19.32 -7.08 4.11
CA LYS A 96 -20.48 -6.64 3.32
C LYS A 96 -20.10 -5.67 2.20
N PHE A 97 -18.87 -5.16 2.20
CA PHE A 97 -18.41 -4.11 1.32
C PHE A 97 -16.91 -4.29 1.05
N ALA A 98 -16.56 -5.36 0.35
CA ALA A 98 -15.22 -5.54 -0.18
C ALA A 98 -15.11 -4.77 -1.50
N VAL A 99 -14.04 -4.01 -1.67
CA VAL A 99 -13.76 -3.23 -2.89
C VAL A 99 -12.53 -3.80 -3.57
N SER A 100 -12.58 -3.92 -4.89
CA SER A 100 -11.47 -4.34 -5.73
C SER A 100 -11.40 -3.45 -6.96
N GLU A 101 -10.18 -3.14 -7.39
CA GLU A 101 -9.92 -2.52 -8.70
C GLU A 101 -10.13 -3.50 -9.87
N PHE A 102 -10.11 -4.81 -9.58
CA PHE A 102 -10.33 -5.86 -10.56
C PHE A 102 -11.80 -6.27 -10.62
N SER A 103 -12.29 -6.41 -11.85
CA SER A 103 -13.61 -6.95 -12.17
C SER A 103 -13.74 -8.44 -11.83
N PRO A 104 -14.97 -8.98 -11.76
CA PRO A 104 -15.16 -10.41 -11.54
C PRO A 104 -14.51 -11.28 -12.62
N VAL A 105 -14.41 -10.78 -13.84
CA VAL A 105 -13.77 -11.48 -14.97
C VAL A 105 -12.26 -11.50 -14.78
N GLU A 106 -11.65 -10.37 -14.46
CA GLU A 106 -10.21 -10.26 -14.22
C GLU A 106 -9.76 -11.08 -13.01
N LEU A 107 -10.53 -11.06 -11.91
CA LEU A 107 -10.24 -11.89 -10.74
C LEU A 107 -10.29 -13.38 -11.07
N LYS A 108 -11.25 -13.83 -11.89
CA LYS A 108 -11.30 -15.23 -12.35
C LYS A 108 -10.08 -15.57 -13.22
N GLN A 109 -9.68 -14.67 -14.12
CA GLN A 109 -8.50 -14.86 -14.97
C GLN A 109 -7.22 -14.97 -14.13
N LYS A 110 -7.01 -14.03 -13.20
CA LYS A 110 -5.88 -14.06 -12.26
C LYS A 110 -5.88 -15.34 -11.42
N ALA A 111 -7.03 -15.76 -10.92
CA ALA A 111 -7.15 -16.99 -10.15
C ALA A 111 -6.78 -18.23 -10.99
N ASN A 112 -7.20 -18.29 -12.25
CA ASN A 112 -6.83 -19.37 -13.18
C ASN A 112 -5.33 -19.37 -13.52
N GLN A 113 -4.67 -18.21 -13.42
CA GLN A 113 -3.22 -18.06 -13.58
C GLN A 113 -2.43 -18.36 -12.30
N GLY A 114 -3.10 -18.79 -11.22
CA GLY A 114 -2.45 -19.17 -9.95
C GLY A 114 -2.29 -18.03 -8.95
N ASP A 115 -2.90 -16.87 -9.17
CA ASP A 115 -2.86 -15.76 -8.20
C ASP A 115 -3.59 -16.16 -6.91
N ASN A 116 -2.83 -16.34 -5.83
CA ASN A 116 -3.35 -16.80 -4.54
C ASN A 116 -4.35 -15.82 -3.90
N PHE A 117 -4.17 -14.50 -4.09
CA PHE A 117 -5.12 -13.51 -3.59
C PHE A 117 -6.45 -13.67 -4.33
N ALA A 118 -6.42 -13.69 -5.66
CA ALA A 118 -7.61 -13.81 -6.49
C ALA A 118 -8.36 -15.13 -6.23
N ILE A 119 -7.63 -16.25 -6.09
CA ILE A 119 -8.22 -17.56 -5.73
C ILE A 119 -8.99 -17.47 -4.41
N GLN A 120 -8.41 -16.87 -3.38
CA GLN A 120 -9.06 -16.73 -2.09
C GLN A 120 -10.22 -15.74 -2.13
N PHE A 121 -10.05 -14.63 -2.87
CA PHE A 121 -11.04 -13.58 -2.98
C PHE A 121 -12.33 -14.10 -3.62
N ILE A 122 -12.26 -14.73 -4.79
CA ILE A 122 -13.47 -15.25 -5.49
C ILE A 122 -14.14 -16.42 -4.76
N LYS A 123 -13.40 -17.15 -3.90
CA LYS A 123 -13.98 -18.20 -3.03
C LYS A 123 -14.71 -17.61 -1.82
N THR A 124 -14.35 -16.39 -1.42
CA THR A 124 -14.84 -15.76 -0.18
C THR A 124 -15.96 -14.76 -0.46
N PHE A 125 -15.84 -14.04 -1.58
CA PHE A 125 -16.69 -12.91 -1.93
C PHE A 125 -17.36 -13.12 -3.28
N VAL A 126 -18.61 -12.69 -3.36
CA VAL A 126 -19.40 -12.65 -4.60
C VAL A 126 -19.65 -11.20 -4.99
N PRO A 127 -19.67 -10.85 -6.28
CA PRO A 127 -19.91 -9.49 -6.72
C PRO A 127 -21.36 -9.09 -6.43
N TYR A 128 -21.57 -7.82 -6.13
CA TYR A 128 -22.91 -7.23 -6.18
C TYR A 128 -23.41 -7.17 -7.63
N GLU A 129 -24.71 -7.41 -7.83
CA GLU A 129 -25.33 -7.33 -9.16
C GLU A 129 -25.55 -5.89 -9.62
N ASN A 130 -25.80 -4.98 -8.68
CA ASN A 130 -26.07 -3.58 -8.95
C ASN A 130 -25.56 -2.67 -7.83
N LEU A 131 -25.32 -1.41 -8.19
CA LEU A 131 -24.78 -0.41 -7.28
C LEU A 131 -25.78 0.05 -6.20
N ASP A 132 -27.09 -0.11 -6.44
CA ASP A 132 -28.12 0.33 -5.49
C ASP A 132 -28.08 -0.50 -4.19
N GLU A 133 -27.77 -1.79 -4.28
CA GLU A 133 -27.54 -2.63 -3.10
C GLU A 133 -26.30 -2.22 -2.32
N VAL A 134 -25.22 -1.89 -3.04
CA VAL A 134 -23.96 -1.43 -2.46
C VAL A 134 -24.17 -0.12 -1.68
N LYS A 135 -24.93 0.82 -2.26
CA LYS A 135 -25.28 2.11 -1.65
C LYS A 135 -26.09 1.95 -0.35
N LYS A 136 -26.90 0.89 -0.22
CA LYS A 136 -27.63 0.60 1.04
C LYS A 136 -26.68 0.19 2.18
N VAL A 137 -25.51 -0.36 1.85
CA VAL A 137 -24.53 -0.83 2.85
C VAL A 137 -23.62 0.31 3.30
N PHE A 138 -23.06 1.09 2.36
CA PHE A 138 -22.06 2.11 2.67
C PHE A 138 -22.15 3.35 1.73
N PRO A 139 -23.24 4.13 1.81
CA PRO A 139 -23.56 5.16 0.81
C PRO A 139 -22.47 6.22 0.69
N GLN A 140 -21.94 6.69 1.82
CA GLN A 140 -20.91 7.73 1.87
C GLN A 140 -19.61 7.32 1.16
N TYR A 141 -19.25 6.05 1.21
CA TYR A 141 -18.01 5.58 0.59
C TYR A 141 -18.20 5.25 -0.88
N VAL A 142 -19.39 4.79 -1.29
CA VAL A 142 -19.73 4.72 -2.72
C VAL A 142 -19.65 6.10 -3.35
N GLU A 143 -20.26 7.11 -2.73
CA GLU A 143 -20.24 8.47 -3.22
C GLU A 143 -18.82 9.04 -3.30
N PHE A 144 -17.99 8.79 -2.28
CA PHE A 144 -16.57 9.12 -2.29
C PHE A 144 -15.82 8.50 -3.48
N LEU A 145 -16.01 7.20 -3.75
CA LEU A 145 -15.35 6.50 -4.86
C LEU A 145 -15.87 6.95 -6.23
N GLN A 146 -17.14 7.37 -6.34
CA GLN A 146 -17.72 7.89 -7.58
C GLN A 146 -17.25 9.31 -7.88
N ASN A 147 -16.96 10.10 -6.86
CA ASN A 147 -16.52 11.49 -6.98
C ASN A 147 -14.99 11.65 -6.97
N SER A 148 -14.24 10.60 -6.63
CA SER A 148 -12.79 10.64 -6.70
C SER A 148 -12.34 10.65 -8.17
N GLU A 149 -11.44 11.58 -8.53
CA GLU A 149 -10.78 11.64 -9.85
C GLU A 149 -9.82 10.45 -10.12
N THR A 150 -9.93 9.36 -9.37
CA THR A 150 -9.12 8.17 -9.59
C THR A 150 -9.57 7.48 -10.88
N ASP A 151 -8.65 7.22 -11.80
CA ASP A 151 -8.86 6.51 -13.08
C ASP A 151 -9.37 5.05 -12.93
N GLY A 152 -9.49 4.55 -11.70
CA GLY A 152 -9.87 3.17 -11.40
C GLY A 152 -11.38 2.94 -11.43
N LYS A 153 -11.80 1.88 -12.13
CA LYS A 153 -13.15 1.31 -11.95
C LYS A 153 -13.15 0.42 -10.71
N TYR A 154 -14.00 0.75 -9.74
CA TYR A 154 -14.17 -0.06 -8.53
C TYR A 154 -15.30 -1.07 -8.70
N TYR A 155 -15.05 -2.29 -8.25
CA TYR A 155 -16.00 -3.39 -8.19
C TYR A 155 -16.27 -3.76 -6.74
N PHE A 156 -17.54 -3.99 -6.42
CA PHE A 156 -18.01 -4.22 -5.06
C PHE A 156 -18.43 -5.67 -4.87
N TYR A 157 -18.05 -6.24 -3.73
CA TYR A 157 -18.30 -7.64 -3.40
C TYR A 157 -18.75 -7.78 -1.94
N HIS A 158 -19.37 -8.92 -1.64
CA HIS A 158 -19.77 -9.27 -0.28
C HIS A 158 -19.58 -10.76 0.01
N CYS A 159 -19.44 -11.09 1.28
CA CYS A 159 -19.35 -12.45 1.78
C CYS A 159 -20.75 -12.97 2.08
N LEU A 160 -21.11 -14.13 1.53
CA LEU A 160 -22.42 -14.76 1.78
C LEU A 160 -22.58 -15.33 3.19
N LYS A 161 -21.46 -15.52 3.92
CA LYS A 161 -21.48 -16.11 5.26
C LYS A 161 -21.76 -15.11 6.37
N VAL A 162 -21.61 -13.80 6.12
CA VAL A 162 -21.78 -12.80 7.19
C VAL A 162 -23.24 -12.72 7.60
N THR A 163 -23.52 -12.80 8.90
CA THR A 163 -24.89 -12.72 9.40
C THR A 163 -25.40 -11.28 9.39
N ARG A 164 -26.70 -11.11 9.65
CA ARG A 164 -27.32 -9.78 9.78
C ARG A 164 -26.64 -8.96 10.89
N GLU A 165 -26.23 -9.62 11.97
CA GLU A 165 -25.51 -9.08 13.12
C GLU A 165 -24.01 -8.91 12.89
N ASN A 166 -23.54 -8.95 11.63
CA ASN A 166 -22.14 -8.77 11.23
C ASN A 166 -21.17 -9.85 11.75
N LYS A 167 -21.67 -11.01 12.15
CA LYS A 167 -20.84 -12.11 12.66
C LYS A 167 -20.45 -13.05 11.53
N CYS A 168 -19.26 -13.63 11.62
CA CYS A 168 -18.85 -14.74 10.77
C CYS A 168 -19.10 -16.05 11.53
N PRO A 169 -19.96 -16.96 11.04
CA PRO A 169 -20.23 -18.23 11.72
C PRO A 169 -18.97 -19.10 11.85
N ASP A 170 -18.05 -18.99 10.89
CA ASP A 170 -16.80 -19.73 10.86
C ASP A 170 -15.60 -18.87 11.31
N TYR A 171 -15.77 -17.91 12.24
CA TYR A 171 -14.72 -16.92 12.53
C TYR A 171 -13.34 -17.56 12.83
N ALA A 172 -13.29 -18.64 13.62
CA ALA A 172 -12.04 -19.36 13.92
C ALA A 172 -11.42 -20.08 12.71
N LYS A 173 -12.24 -20.47 11.73
CA LYS A 173 -11.85 -21.17 10.49
C LYS A 173 -11.90 -20.26 9.26
N ARG A 174 -12.01 -18.94 9.46
CA ARG A 174 -12.13 -17.98 8.36
C ARG A 174 -10.93 -18.06 7.40
N PRO A 175 -11.13 -17.81 6.09
CA PRO A 175 -10.05 -17.82 5.09
C PRO A 175 -8.90 -16.89 5.45
N GLN A 176 -7.70 -17.16 4.90
CA GLN A 176 -6.50 -16.37 5.21
C GLN A 176 -6.66 -14.91 4.79
N ILE A 177 -7.27 -14.63 3.63
CA ILE A 177 -7.64 -13.27 3.21
C ILE A 177 -8.46 -12.50 4.26
N CYS A 178 -9.34 -13.17 5.01
CA CYS A 178 -10.10 -12.55 6.10
C CYS A 178 -9.30 -12.43 7.41
N ARG A 179 -8.26 -13.25 7.61
CA ARG A 179 -7.37 -13.17 8.77
C ARG A 179 -6.38 -12.02 8.63
N ASP A 180 -5.90 -11.82 7.42
CA ASP A 180 -4.89 -10.82 7.09
C ASP A 180 -5.48 -9.43 6.90
N PHE A 181 -6.76 -9.31 6.55
CA PHE A 181 -7.41 -8.01 6.42
C PHE A 181 -7.54 -7.27 7.76
N PRO A 182 -7.24 -5.96 7.83
CA PRO A 182 -6.57 -5.17 6.79
C PRO A 182 -5.06 -5.45 6.77
N ASP A 183 -4.47 -5.55 5.59
CA ASP A 183 -3.05 -5.88 5.37
C ASP A 183 -2.18 -4.63 5.11
N ASN A 184 -2.83 -3.50 4.80
CA ASN A 184 -2.20 -2.20 4.58
C ASN A 184 -2.85 -1.10 5.45
N PRO A 185 -2.09 -0.37 6.30
CA PRO A 185 -2.66 0.64 7.19
C PRO A 185 -3.13 1.92 6.47
N ILE A 186 -2.72 2.16 5.21
CA ILE A 186 -3.25 3.27 4.42
C ILE A 186 -4.58 2.92 3.72
N ALA A 187 -5.02 1.66 3.79
CA ALA A 187 -6.33 1.26 3.30
C ALA A 187 -7.44 2.01 4.03
N PHE A 188 -8.55 2.23 3.31
CA PHE A 188 -9.77 2.74 3.93
C PHE A 188 -10.28 1.77 5.00
N LEU A 189 -10.53 2.30 6.20
CA LEU A 189 -11.18 1.58 7.29
C LEU A 189 -12.35 2.43 7.82
N PRO A 190 -13.51 1.81 8.13
CA PRO A 190 -14.59 2.53 8.78
C PRO A 190 -14.18 2.93 10.22
N LEU A 191 -14.73 4.03 10.74
CA LEU A 191 -14.40 4.54 12.08
C LEU A 191 -14.56 3.50 13.20
N LEU A 192 -15.54 2.60 13.08
CA LEU A 192 -15.80 1.53 14.05
C LEU A 192 -14.97 0.27 13.80
N CYS A 193 -14.00 0.32 12.88
CA CYS A 193 -13.09 -0.80 12.65
C CYS A 193 -12.20 -0.99 13.87
N GLY A 194 -12.12 -2.21 14.38
CA GLY A 194 -11.21 -2.54 15.49
C GLY A 194 -9.72 -2.39 15.15
N TYR A 195 -9.38 -2.20 13.87
CA TYR A 195 -8.02 -1.90 13.41
C TYR A 195 -7.74 -0.39 13.21
N MET A 196 -8.67 0.51 13.55
CA MET A 196 -8.42 1.96 13.42
C MET A 196 -7.19 2.42 14.20
N GLY A 197 -6.99 1.89 15.41
CA GLY A 197 -5.80 2.22 16.21
C GLY A 197 -4.50 1.72 15.61
N TRP A 198 -4.52 0.63 14.83
CA TRP A 198 -3.35 0.17 14.08
C TRP A 198 -3.07 1.12 12.91
N LYS A 199 -4.10 1.48 12.14
CA LYS A 199 -4.01 2.44 11.03
C LYS A 199 -3.40 3.75 11.49
N GLN A 200 -3.97 4.39 12.51
CA GLN A 200 -3.48 5.68 13.03
C GLN A 200 -2.02 5.64 13.49
N LYS A 201 -1.59 4.52 14.09
CA LYS A 201 -0.20 4.35 14.54
C LYS A 201 0.79 4.02 13.42
N SER A 202 0.30 3.53 12.29
CA SER A 202 1.15 2.91 11.25
C SER A 202 1.09 3.62 9.90
N GLU A 203 0.10 4.47 9.66
CA GLU A 203 -0.14 5.05 8.33
C GLU A 203 1.02 5.94 7.88
N ILE A 204 1.50 6.85 8.74
CA ILE A 204 2.66 7.70 8.41
C ILE A 204 3.89 6.84 8.18
N LYS A 205 4.12 5.82 9.02
CA LYS A 205 5.24 4.91 8.84
C LYS A 205 5.17 4.14 7.51
N MET A 206 3.97 3.75 7.09
CA MET A 206 3.76 3.10 5.80
C MET A 206 4.02 4.06 4.63
N LEU A 207 3.60 5.34 4.74
CA LEU A 207 3.93 6.37 3.76
C LEU A 207 5.45 6.57 3.64
N GLU A 208 6.17 6.63 4.76
CA GLU A 208 7.64 6.66 4.78
C GLU A 208 8.25 5.46 4.05
N LEU A 209 7.81 4.25 4.37
CA LEU A 209 8.35 3.04 3.78
C LEU A 209 8.11 2.97 2.26
N ASN A 210 6.92 3.39 1.81
CA ASN A 210 6.60 3.47 0.39
C ASN A 210 7.50 4.49 -0.32
N ALA A 211 7.60 5.72 0.21
CA ALA A 211 8.44 6.77 -0.39
C ALA A 211 9.91 6.34 -0.48
N LYS A 212 10.45 5.77 0.62
CA LYS A 212 11.81 5.24 0.66
C LYS A 212 12.01 4.16 -0.39
N SER A 213 11.10 3.18 -0.44
CA SER A 213 11.17 2.09 -1.40
C SER A 213 11.16 2.61 -2.84
N GLU A 214 10.24 3.49 -3.19
CA GLU A 214 10.12 4.07 -4.54
C GLU A 214 11.41 4.80 -4.96
N ILE A 215 11.91 5.70 -4.11
CA ILE A 215 13.12 6.48 -4.37
C ILE A 215 14.33 5.56 -4.53
N LEU A 216 14.54 4.64 -3.60
CA LEU A 216 15.69 3.73 -3.63
C LEU A 216 15.67 2.82 -4.87
N HIS A 217 14.52 2.26 -5.22
CA HIS A 217 14.39 1.43 -6.42
C HIS A 217 14.60 2.24 -7.70
N PHE A 218 14.13 3.49 -7.75
CA PHE A 218 14.43 4.39 -8.87
C PHE A 218 15.93 4.56 -9.06
N TYR A 219 16.66 4.99 -8.02
CA TYR A 219 18.11 5.17 -8.10
C TYR A 219 18.84 3.88 -8.46
N LYS A 220 18.48 2.75 -7.82
CA LYS A 220 19.08 1.45 -8.11
C LYS A 220 18.90 1.04 -9.57
N THR A 221 17.68 1.17 -10.08
CA THR A 221 17.36 0.82 -11.47
C THR A 221 18.17 1.68 -12.44
N LYS A 222 18.18 3.01 -12.23
CA LYS A 222 18.92 3.94 -13.07
C LYS A 222 20.43 3.76 -13.04
N LEU A 223 21.00 3.44 -11.88
CA LEU A 223 22.43 3.13 -11.77
C LEU A 223 22.79 1.82 -12.47
N LEU A 224 21.99 0.76 -12.32
CA LEU A 224 22.24 -0.52 -12.98
C LEU A 224 22.14 -0.45 -14.52
N GLU A 225 21.44 0.54 -15.08
CA GLU A 225 21.39 0.79 -16.53
C GLU A 225 22.73 1.35 -17.09
N ILE A 226 23.59 1.93 -16.25
CA ILE A 226 24.75 2.71 -16.69
C ILE A 226 26.11 2.27 -16.11
N VAL A 227 26.12 1.49 -15.03
CA VAL A 227 27.33 1.01 -14.31
C VAL A 227 27.91 -0.26 -14.91
#